data_AF-A0A542QT36-F1
#
_entry.id   AF-A0A542QT36-F1
#
_cell.length_a   1.000
_cell.length_b   1.000
_cell.length_c   1.000
_cell.angle_alpha   90.00
_cell.angle_beta   90.00
_cell.angle_gamma   90.00
#
_symmetry.space_group_name_H-M   'P 1'
#
loop_
_entity.id
_entity.type
_entity.pdbx_description
1 polymer ?
#
loop_
_entity_poly.entity_id
_entity_poly.type
_entity_poly.pdbx_seq_one_letter_code
_entity_poly.pdbx_strand_id
1 'polypeptide(L)'
;MEKKSGIYFGKEIALNNIREILFHYHNEKNADYEIIIDCKEFDPRIELDSEIIGSYVKREDMEELNMKLHGLPGNFRWCTYTHWHTTTKINEVKYEAFGKETVEGERLLLLEDYTGELNELRLKICNLPHHLQWVTLRKNKDGTYPDMQENLRSWLNEIVQH
;
A
#
# COMPACT_ATOMS: atom_id res chain seq x y z
N MET A 1 22.31 10.41 -4.85
CA MET A 1 21.32 9.73 -4.01
C MET A 1 20.01 9.63 -4.80
N GLU A 2 19.64 8.41 -5.19
CA GLU A 2 18.36 8.10 -5.83
C GLU A 2 17.29 7.93 -4.75
N LYS A 3 16.03 8.23 -5.04
CA LYS A 3 14.95 7.97 -4.09
C LYS A 3 14.23 6.68 -4.49
N LYS A 4 13.92 5.81 -3.52
CA LYS A 4 13.02 4.66 -3.69
C LYS A 4 11.81 4.78 -2.77
N SER A 5 10.63 4.47 -3.29
CA SER A 5 9.39 4.44 -2.50
C SER A 5 8.83 3.03 -2.48
N GLY A 6 8.35 2.58 -1.33
CA GLY A 6 7.58 1.36 -1.21
C GLY A 6 6.28 1.61 -0.48
N ILE A 7 5.39 0.64 -0.54
CA ILE A 7 4.18 0.58 0.28
C ILE A 7 4.14 -0.77 0.98
N TYR A 8 3.79 -0.73 2.26
CA TYR A 8 3.55 -1.88 3.10
C TYR A 8 2.10 -1.87 3.57
N PHE A 9 1.32 -2.88 3.22
CA PHE A 9 -0.12 -2.88 3.49
C PHE A 9 -0.64 -4.29 3.77
N GLY A 10 -1.72 -4.35 4.54
CA GLY A 10 -2.36 -5.60 4.93
C GLY A 10 -2.92 -5.51 6.35
N LYS A 11 -3.11 -6.69 6.95
CA LYS A 11 -3.51 -6.87 8.33
C LYS A 11 -2.31 -7.21 9.20
N GLU A 12 -2.25 -6.66 10.42
CA GLU A 12 -1.23 -6.95 11.43
C GLU A 12 0.19 -6.66 10.91
N ILE A 13 0.37 -5.47 10.34
CA ILE A 13 1.67 -5.02 9.84
C ILE A 13 2.69 -5.05 10.97
N ALA A 14 3.80 -5.77 10.75
CA ALA A 14 4.91 -5.90 11.68
C ALA A 14 5.78 -4.62 11.70
N LEU A 15 5.20 -3.49 12.09
CA LEU A 15 5.80 -2.16 11.99
C LEU A 15 7.14 -2.04 12.71
N ASN A 16 7.26 -2.63 13.90
CA ASN A 16 8.53 -2.66 14.64
C ASN A 16 9.61 -3.43 13.88
N ASN A 17 9.26 -4.55 13.25
CA ASN A 17 10.20 -5.30 12.41
C ASN A 17 10.62 -4.49 11.19
N ILE A 18 9.71 -3.74 10.56
CA ILE A 18 10.05 -2.84 9.44
C ILE A 18 11.05 -1.78 9.92
N ARG A 19 10.79 -1.12 11.05
CA ARG A 19 11.70 -0.12 11.62
C ARG A 19 13.07 -0.70 11.96
N GLU A 20 13.11 -1.87 12.59
CA GLU A 20 14.35 -2.57 12.93
C GLU A 20 15.17 -2.92 11.68
N ILE A 21 14.52 -3.45 10.64
CA ILE A 21 15.15 -3.72 9.34
C ILE A 21 15.72 -2.42 8.76
N LEU A 22 14.92 -1.36 8.67
CA LEU A 22 15.35 -0.10 8.07
C LEU A 22 16.47 0.59 8.88
N PHE A 23 16.46 0.47 10.20
CA PHE A 23 17.51 0.97 11.08
C PHE A 23 18.81 0.18 10.90
N HIS A 24 18.75 -1.14 10.77
CA HIS A 24 19.91 -1.99 10.55
C HIS A 24 20.70 -1.60 9.29
N TYR A 25 20.01 -1.21 8.22
CA TYR A 25 20.63 -0.80 6.96
C TYR A 25 20.88 0.71 6.83
N HIS A 26 20.59 1.48 7.87
CA HIS A 26 20.67 2.94 7.81
C HIS A 26 22.13 3.43 7.73
N ASN A 27 22.44 4.18 6.67
CA ASN A 27 23.74 4.80 6.46
C ASN A 27 23.61 6.15 5.74
N GLU A 28 23.58 7.24 6.50
CA GLU A 28 23.41 8.60 5.95
C GLU A 28 24.64 9.10 5.17
N LYS A 29 25.86 8.74 5.58
CA LYS A 29 27.10 9.37 5.07
C LYS A 29 27.44 8.99 3.62
N ASN A 30 27.13 7.76 3.21
CA ASN A 30 27.49 7.22 1.90
C ASN A 30 26.30 6.52 1.23
N ALA A 31 25.09 7.03 1.47
CA ALA A 31 23.88 6.44 0.92
C ALA A 31 23.82 6.57 -0.61
N ASP A 32 23.44 5.49 -1.28
CA ASP A 32 23.03 5.54 -2.68
C ASP A 32 21.55 5.88 -2.79
N TYR A 33 20.75 5.47 -1.80
CA TYR A 33 19.30 5.53 -1.80
C TYR A 33 18.73 6.26 -0.57
N GLU A 34 17.72 7.08 -0.80
CA GLU A 34 16.74 7.49 0.21
C GLU A 34 15.48 6.64 0.02
N ILE A 35 15.15 5.82 1.01
CA ILE A 35 14.01 4.91 1.00
C ILE A 35 12.88 5.50 1.82
N ILE A 36 11.67 5.46 1.28
CA ILE A 36 10.44 5.88 1.94
C ILE A 36 9.41 4.75 1.82
N ILE A 37 8.94 4.22 2.95
CA ILE A 37 7.89 3.18 2.98
C ILE A 37 6.63 3.75 3.63
N ASP A 38 5.52 3.75 2.88
CA ASP A 38 4.19 4.09 3.38
C ASP A 38 3.52 2.83 3.97
N CYS A 39 3.17 2.85 5.25
CA CYS A 39 2.52 1.72 5.94
C CYS A 39 1.01 1.95 6.09
N LYS A 40 0.18 1.00 5.63
CA LYS A 40 -1.29 1.09 5.63
C LYS A 40 -1.93 -0.14 6.28
N GLU A 41 -2.33 0.00 7.55
CA GLU A 41 -3.02 -1.03 8.32
C GLU A 41 -4.53 -1.03 8.05
N PHE A 42 -5.08 -2.19 7.69
CA PHE A 42 -6.49 -2.33 7.38
C PHE A 42 -7.36 -2.61 8.59
N ASP A 43 -6.81 -3.17 9.66
CA ASP A 43 -7.57 -3.44 10.88
C ASP A 43 -7.91 -2.14 11.62
N PRO A 44 -9.19 -1.69 11.65
CA PRO A 44 -9.55 -0.46 12.33
C PRO A 44 -9.35 -0.52 13.85
N ARG A 45 -9.11 -1.70 14.43
CA ARG A 45 -8.78 -1.85 15.85
C ARG A 45 -7.33 -1.49 16.14
N ILE A 46 -6.49 -1.47 15.11
CA ILE A 46 -5.08 -1.14 15.14
C ILE A 46 -4.90 0.07 14.21
N GLU A 47 -5.44 1.21 14.61
CA GLU A 47 -5.29 2.43 13.82
C GLU A 47 -3.84 2.91 13.89
N LEU A 48 -3.14 2.82 12.76
CA LEU A 48 -1.86 3.47 12.54
C LEU A 48 -2.15 4.70 11.70
N ASP A 49 -1.86 5.90 12.23
CA ASP A 49 -1.63 7.06 11.37
C ASP A 49 -0.66 6.62 10.28
N SER A 50 -0.99 6.86 9.01
CA SER A 50 -0.20 6.36 7.88
C SER A 50 1.28 6.65 8.07
N GLU A 51 2.03 5.64 8.49
CA GLU A 51 3.38 5.88 8.96
C GLU A 51 4.32 5.82 7.77
N ILE A 52 4.94 6.95 7.49
CA ILE A 52 5.99 7.06 6.50
C ILE A 52 7.32 6.81 7.21
N ILE A 53 7.95 5.67 6.93
CA ILE A 53 9.27 5.34 7.47
C ILE A 53 10.34 5.65 6.42
N GLY A 54 11.29 6.50 6.80
CA GLY A 54 12.44 6.87 5.99
C GLY A 54 13.72 6.14 6.41
N SER A 55 14.58 5.79 5.46
CA SER A 55 15.96 5.36 5.74
C SER A 55 16.92 5.66 4.59
N TYR A 56 18.22 5.80 4.87
CA TYR A 56 19.27 5.98 3.88
C TYR A 56 20.05 4.69 3.71
N VAL A 57 20.18 4.16 2.51
CA VAL A 57 20.71 2.80 2.28
C VAL A 57 21.71 2.80 1.13
N LYS A 58 22.75 1.95 1.22
CA LYS A 58 23.72 1.75 0.14
C LYS A 58 23.20 0.76 -0.90
N ARG A 59 23.75 0.81 -2.11
CA ARG A 59 23.38 -0.10 -3.19
C ARG A 59 23.68 -1.56 -2.91
N GLU A 60 24.79 -1.84 -2.24
CA GLU A 60 25.19 -3.20 -1.86
C GLU A 60 24.20 -3.90 -0.92
N ASP A 61 23.45 -3.13 -0.12
CA ASP A 61 22.52 -3.65 0.89
C ASP A 61 21.09 -3.84 0.34
N MET A 62 20.78 -3.30 -0.83
CA MET A 62 19.41 -3.24 -1.37
C MET A 62 18.79 -4.61 -1.61
N GLU A 63 19.58 -5.59 -2.03
CA GLU A 63 19.08 -6.95 -2.32
C GLU A 63 18.61 -7.65 -1.04
N GLU A 64 19.44 -7.63 0.01
CA GLU A 64 19.10 -8.24 1.30
C GLU A 64 17.95 -7.50 1.99
N LEU A 65 17.95 -6.16 1.93
CA LEU A 65 16.83 -5.35 2.41
C LEU A 65 15.52 -5.74 1.72
N ASN A 66 15.54 -5.87 0.38
CA ASN A 66 14.38 -6.27 -0.39
C ASN A 66 13.83 -7.64 0.04
N MET A 67 14.72 -8.62 0.24
CA MET A 67 14.34 -9.94 0.72
C MET A 67 13.72 -9.89 2.12
N LYS A 68 14.31 -9.12 3.05
CA LYS A 68 13.80 -8.99 4.42
C LYS A 68 12.42 -8.33 4.46
N LEU A 69 12.21 -7.26 3.69
CA LEU A 69 10.90 -6.59 3.61
C LEU A 69 9.82 -7.50 3.01
N HIS A 70 10.12 -8.26 1.96
CA HIS A 70 9.19 -9.22 1.37
C HIS A 70 8.93 -10.46 2.25
N GLY A 71 9.84 -10.78 3.16
CA GLY A 71 9.69 -11.90 4.10
C GLY A 71 8.79 -11.60 5.30
N LEU A 72 8.41 -10.34 5.51
CA LEU A 72 7.51 -9.95 6.60
C LEU A 72 6.04 -10.30 6.30
N PRO A 73 5.20 -10.55 7.34
CA PRO A 73 3.76 -10.75 7.17
C PRO A 73 3.03 -9.51 6.64
N GLY A 74 2.38 -9.63 5.48
CA GLY A 74 1.67 -8.55 4.81
C GLY A 74 2.01 -8.49 3.32
N ASN A 75 1.82 -7.34 2.67
CA ASN A 75 2.38 -7.08 1.35
C ASN A 75 3.32 -5.90 1.39
N PHE A 76 4.53 -6.13 0.89
CA PHE A 76 5.41 -5.07 0.48
C PHE A 76 5.45 -4.99 -1.05
N ARG A 77 5.45 -3.76 -1.60
CA ARG A 77 5.67 -3.49 -3.03
C ARG A 77 6.54 -2.25 -3.19
N TRP A 78 7.47 -2.31 -4.14
CA TRP A 78 8.17 -1.10 -4.59
C TRP A 78 7.26 -0.31 -5.53
N CYS A 79 7.26 1.00 -5.35
CA CYS A 79 6.40 1.93 -6.06
C CYS A 79 7.20 3.06 -6.69
N THR A 80 6.60 3.61 -7.74
CA THR A 80 6.95 4.94 -8.23
C THR A 80 6.48 6.00 -7.24
N TYR A 81 6.96 7.23 -7.41
CA TYR A 81 6.49 8.38 -6.63
C TYR A 81 5.06 8.81 -6.96
N THR A 82 4.50 8.28 -8.03
CA THR A 82 3.15 8.57 -8.48
C THR A 82 2.16 7.94 -7.51
N HIS A 83 1.35 8.78 -6.90
CA HIS A 83 0.15 8.39 -6.19
C HIS A 83 -1.05 9.12 -6.79
N TRP A 84 -2.23 8.56 -6.58
CA TRP A 84 -3.49 9.18 -6.98
C TRP A 84 -4.56 8.83 -5.95
N HIS A 85 -5.65 9.58 -6.03
CA HIS A 85 -6.86 9.31 -5.29
C HIS A 85 -7.96 9.07 -6.30
N THR A 86 -8.84 8.12 -6.00
CA THR A 86 -10.08 7.94 -6.75
C THR A 86 -11.23 7.78 -5.78
N THR A 87 -12.41 8.24 -6.19
CA THR A 87 -13.59 8.25 -5.32
C THR A 87 -14.76 7.64 -6.05
N THR A 88 -15.61 6.94 -5.31
CA THR A 88 -16.87 6.39 -5.84
C THR A 88 -17.99 6.59 -4.83
N LYS A 89 -19.22 6.38 -5.28
CA LYS A 89 -20.42 6.54 -4.45
C LYS A 89 -21.30 5.31 -4.56
N ILE A 90 -21.64 4.69 -3.43
CA ILE A 90 -22.55 3.53 -3.33
C ILE A 90 -23.60 3.86 -2.28
N ASN A 91 -24.88 3.81 -2.64
CA ASN A 91 -26.01 4.08 -1.73
C ASN A 91 -25.83 5.37 -0.92
N GLU A 92 -25.50 6.46 -1.60
CA GLU A 92 -25.25 7.78 -1.02
C GLU A 92 -23.97 7.97 -0.20
N VAL A 93 -23.27 6.90 0.15
CA VAL A 93 -21.98 6.93 0.84
C VAL A 93 -20.85 7.14 -0.18
N LYS A 94 -19.98 8.12 0.07
CA LYS A 94 -18.76 8.36 -0.71
C LYS A 94 -17.64 7.50 -0.13
N TYR A 95 -16.89 6.84 -1.00
CA TYR A 95 -15.71 6.06 -0.65
C TYR A 95 -14.50 6.64 -1.38
N GLU A 96 -13.35 6.65 -0.72
CA GLU A 96 -12.10 7.13 -1.26
C GLU A 96 -11.05 6.02 -1.21
N ALA A 97 -10.31 5.88 -2.31
CA ALA A 97 -9.17 4.98 -2.39
C ALA A 97 -7.93 5.74 -2.80
N PHE A 98 -6.87 5.46 -2.05
CA PHE A 98 -5.51 5.79 -2.38
C PHE A 98 -4.99 4.81 -3.42
N GLY A 99 -4.16 5.27 -4.36
CA GLY A 99 -3.47 4.36 -5.24
C GLY A 99 -2.01 4.71 -5.52
N LYS A 100 -1.26 3.65 -5.83
CA LYS A 100 0.18 3.65 -6.07
C LYS A 100 0.51 2.83 -7.30
N GLU A 101 1.44 3.31 -8.12
CA GLU A 101 1.94 2.55 -9.27
C GLU A 101 3.20 1.81 -8.83
N THR A 102 3.18 0.48 -8.95
CA THR A 102 4.33 -0.34 -8.65
C THR A 102 5.41 -0.16 -9.71
N VAL A 103 6.65 -0.53 -9.40
CA VAL A 103 7.75 -0.48 -10.38
C VAL A 103 7.55 -1.45 -11.54
N GLU A 104 6.71 -2.48 -11.36
CA GLU A 104 6.27 -3.43 -12.39
C GLU A 104 5.14 -2.87 -13.28
N GLY A 105 4.63 -1.67 -13.00
CA GLY A 105 3.57 -1.04 -13.78
C GLY A 105 2.18 -1.60 -13.47
N GLU A 106 1.94 -2.03 -12.23
CA GLU A 106 0.60 -2.30 -11.70
C GLU A 106 0.10 -1.08 -10.92
N ARG A 107 -1.20 -0.78 -11.01
CA ARG A 107 -1.85 0.23 -10.15
C ARG A 107 -2.56 -0.47 -9.01
N LEU A 108 -2.15 -0.18 -7.79
CA LEU A 108 -2.83 -0.65 -6.58
C LEU A 108 -3.85 0.41 -6.15
N LEU A 109 -5.07 -0.01 -5.79
CA LEU A 109 -6.06 0.84 -5.14
C LEU A 109 -6.38 0.25 -3.76
N LEU A 110 -6.24 1.07 -2.73
CA LEU A 110 -6.37 0.74 -1.32
C LEU A 110 -7.42 1.69 -0.72
N LEU A 111 -8.35 1.18 0.09
CA LEU A 111 -9.31 2.05 0.78
C LEU A 111 -8.55 3.03 1.68
N GLU A 112 -8.85 4.31 1.55
CA GLU A 112 -8.19 5.41 2.28
C GLU A 112 -9.08 6.05 3.34
N ASP A 113 -10.39 6.00 3.15
CA ASP A 113 -11.30 6.58 4.13
C ASP A 113 -11.34 5.72 5.40
N TYR A 114 -10.51 6.13 6.35
CA TYR A 114 -10.38 5.54 7.68
C TYR A 114 -11.30 6.20 8.72
N THR A 115 -12.25 7.03 8.29
CA THR A 115 -13.16 7.67 9.24
C THR A 115 -14.06 6.61 9.90
N GLY A 116 -14.48 6.89 11.14
CA GLY A 116 -15.21 5.94 11.97
C GLY A 116 -16.53 5.44 11.36
N GLU A 117 -17.10 6.17 10.40
CA GLU A 117 -18.33 5.80 9.68
C GLU A 117 -18.14 4.56 8.77
N LEU A 118 -16.90 4.26 8.35
CA LEU A 118 -16.58 3.13 7.47
C LEU A 118 -15.90 1.96 8.18
N ASN A 119 -15.87 1.95 9.52
CA ASN A 119 -15.21 0.90 10.29
C ASN A 119 -15.76 -0.51 10.00
N GLU A 120 -17.07 -0.65 9.78
CA GLU A 120 -17.66 -1.93 9.41
C GLU A 120 -17.12 -2.44 8.06
N LEU A 121 -17.00 -1.57 7.07
CA LEU A 121 -16.42 -1.91 5.77
C LEU A 121 -14.93 -2.27 5.92
N ARG A 122 -14.17 -1.50 6.70
CA ARG A 122 -12.75 -1.81 6.99
C ARG A 122 -12.60 -3.19 7.62
N LEU A 123 -13.44 -3.53 8.59
CA LEU A 123 -13.46 -4.86 9.21
C LEU A 123 -13.81 -5.96 8.20
N LYS A 124 -14.77 -5.73 7.30
CA LYS A 124 -15.08 -6.67 6.22
C LYS A 124 -13.85 -6.90 5.35
N ILE A 125 -13.23 -5.83 4.83
CA ILE A 125 -12.03 -5.87 3.99
C ILE A 125 -10.89 -6.61 4.71
N CYS A 126 -10.60 -6.24 5.96
CA CYS A 126 -9.53 -6.82 6.78
C CYS A 126 -9.67 -8.35 6.95
N ASN A 127 -10.90 -8.87 6.93
CA ASN A 127 -11.17 -10.31 7.07
C ASN A 127 -11.29 -11.07 5.73
N LEU A 128 -11.19 -10.38 4.59
CA LEU A 128 -11.13 -11.06 3.29
C LEU A 128 -9.78 -11.78 3.10
N PRO A 129 -9.74 -12.82 2.25
CA PRO A 129 -8.48 -13.33 1.72
C PRO A 129 -7.62 -12.20 1.17
N HIS A 130 -6.31 -12.26 1.44
CA HIS A 130 -5.35 -11.19 1.17
C HIS A 130 -5.50 -10.55 -0.21
N HIS A 131 -5.50 -11.35 -1.28
CA HIS A 131 -5.62 -10.89 -2.67
C HIS A 131 -6.92 -10.14 -3.02
N LEU A 132 -7.91 -10.10 -2.13
CA LEU A 132 -9.18 -9.38 -2.28
C LEU A 132 -9.26 -8.12 -1.42
N GLN A 133 -8.24 -7.84 -0.61
CA GLN A 133 -8.24 -6.68 0.31
C GLN A 133 -7.93 -5.35 -0.41
N TRP A 134 -7.59 -5.39 -1.70
CA TRP A 134 -7.30 -4.24 -2.54
C TRP A 134 -7.60 -4.56 -4.00
N VAL A 135 -7.51 -3.56 -4.86
CA VAL A 135 -7.61 -3.74 -6.32
C VAL A 135 -6.24 -3.62 -6.97
N THR A 136 -5.91 -4.55 -7.85
CA THR A 136 -4.71 -4.48 -8.71
C THR A 136 -5.14 -4.31 -10.16
N LEU A 137 -4.80 -3.18 -10.77
CA LEU A 137 -5.06 -2.90 -12.18
C LEU A 137 -3.79 -3.07 -13.00
N ARG A 138 -3.87 -3.86 -14.06
CA ARG A 138 -2.80 -4.05 -15.04
C ARG A 138 -3.11 -3.26 -16.29
N LYS A 139 -2.05 -2.86 -17.01
CA LYS A 139 -2.21 -2.21 -18.30
C LYS A 139 -2.95 -3.12 -19.28
N ASN A 140 -3.88 -2.52 -20.01
CA ASN A 140 -4.51 -3.08 -21.19
C ASN A 140 -3.46 -3.32 -22.29
N LYS A 141 -3.83 -4.06 -23.34
CA LYS A 141 -2.95 -4.33 -24.49
C LYS A 141 -2.48 -3.07 -25.22
N ASP A 142 -3.25 -2.00 -25.14
CA ASP A 142 -2.94 -0.69 -25.71
C ASP A 142 -2.04 0.18 -24.80
N GLY A 143 -1.62 -0.34 -23.64
CA GLY A 143 -0.77 0.35 -22.68
C GLY A 143 -1.51 1.29 -21.72
N THR A 144 -2.83 1.45 -21.86
CA THR A 144 -3.67 2.24 -20.94
C THR A 144 -4.05 1.43 -19.69
N TYR A 145 -4.51 2.09 -18.63
CA TYR A 145 -5.07 1.39 -17.47
C TYR A 145 -6.61 1.33 -17.57
N PRO A 146 -7.24 0.27 -17.03
CA PRO A 146 -8.68 0.23 -16.80
C PRO A 146 -9.18 1.43 -15.96
N ASP A 147 -10.46 1.76 -16.09
CA ASP A 147 -11.08 2.83 -15.32
C ASP A 147 -11.00 2.55 -13.81
N MET A 148 -10.26 3.38 -13.09
CA MET A 148 -9.99 3.16 -11.66
C MET A 148 -11.24 3.34 -10.81
N GLN A 149 -12.12 4.26 -11.18
CA GLN A 149 -13.33 4.57 -10.43
C GLN A 149 -14.36 3.44 -10.57
N GLU A 150 -14.52 2.91 -11.79
CA GLU A 150 -15.40 1.76 -12.05
C GLU A 150 -14.91 0.51 -11.33
N ASN A 151 -13.60 0.22 -11.38
CA ASN A 151 -13.01 -0.92 -10.69
C ASN A 151 -13.13 -0.79 -9.16
N LEU A 152 -12.87 0.40 -8.60
CA LEU A 152 -13.11 0.67 -7.18
C LEU A 152 -14.57 0.41 -6.81
N ARG A 153 -15.51 0.91 -7.62
CA ARG A 153 -16.95 0.72 -7.39
C ARG A 153 -17.35 -0.75 -7.41
N SER A 154 -16.85 -1.50 -8.39
CA SER A 154 -17.16 -2.94 -8.52
C SER A 154 -16.68 -3.70 -7.29
N TRP A 155 -15.41 -3.51 -6.91
CA TRP A 155 -14.82 -4.15 -5.74
C TRP A 155 -15.58 -3.81 -4.46
N LEU A 156 -15.89 -2.53 -4.23
CA LEU A 156 -16.65 -2.13 -3.04
C LEU A 156 -18.09 -2.67 -3.03
N ASN A 157 -18.77 -2.75 -4.17
CA ASN A 157 -20.11 -3.34 -4.24
C ASN A 157 -20.09 -4.82 -3.83
N GLU A 158 -19.09 -5.58 -4.26
CA GLU A 158 -18.93 -6.98 -3.85
C GLU A 158 -18.79 -7.11 -2.33
N ILE A 159 -18.06 -6.19 -1.70
CA ILE A 159 -17.83 -6.24 -0.25
C ILE A 159 -19.03 -5.70 0.55
N VAL A 160 -19.71 -4.67 0.07
CA VAL A 160 -20.83 -4.05 0.78
C VAL A 160 -22.07 -4.94 0.72
N GLN A 161 -22.29 -5.65 -0.39
CA GLN A 161 -23.46 -6.52 -0.60
C GLN A 161 -23.32 -7.92 0.04
N HIS A 162 -22.09 -8.30 0.45
CA HIS A 162 -21.78 -9.54 1.17
C HIS A 162 -21.44 -9.28 2.64
#